data_AF-A0A0Q7PQD7-F1
#
_entry.id   AF-A0A0Q7PQD7-F1
#
_cell.length_a   1.000
_cell.length_b   1.000
_cell.length_c   1.000
_cell.angle_alpha   90.00
_cell.angle_beta   90.00
_cell.angle_gamma   90.00
#
_symmetry.space_group_name_H-M   'P 1'
#
loop_
_entity.id
_entity.type
_entity.pdbx_description
1 polymer ?
#
loop_
_entity_poly.entity_id
_entity_poly.type
_entity_poly.pdbx_seq_one_letter_code
_entity_poly.pdbx_strand_id
1 'polypeptide(L)'
;MGRLADSSSTRIRIRPAQIGDASDVARLLDELGYPCARDDAVERISRVLHDPRLFLLLAEIEGAVCGLMSLDIRYSITRGNDLARITALVVSANCARQGIGRQLLREAEAIARRAQIARIEVTSNMRREAGHAFYLGCGYSEGSKHFIKLLGD
;
A
#
# COMPACT_ATOMS: atom_id res chain seq x y z
N MET A 1 46.56 -2.64 2.43
CA MET A 1 45.93 -1.31 2.64
C MET A 1 45.20 -0.93 1.36
N GLY A 2 43.89 -0.79 1.26
CA GLY A 2 42.84 -0.65 2.26
C GLY A 2 41.79 0.28 1.65
N ARG A 3 40.62 -0.26 1.32
CA ARG A 3 39.28 0.37 1.28
C ARG A 3 38.34 -0.62 0.59
N LEU A 4 37.79 -1.53 1.39
CA LEU A 4 36.48 -2.11 1.11
C LEU A 4 35.51 -0.94 1.23
N ALA A 5 34.92 -0.54 0.12
CA ALA A 5 33.73 0.29 0.16
C ALA A 5 32.65 -0.54 0.85
N ASP A 6 32.30 -0.16 2.08
CA ASP A 6 31.12 -0.68 2.75
C ASP A 6 29.92 -0.25 1.90
N SER A 7 29.40 -1.18 1.11
CA SER A 7 28.15 -1.02 0.38
C SER A 7 27.03 -1.05 1.41
N SER A 8 26.77 0.10 2.05
CA SER A 8 25.60 0.30 2.89
C SER A 8 24.34 -0.04 2.08
N SER A 9 23.83 -1.24 2.27
CA SER A 9 22.54 -1.66 1.75
C SER A 9 21.48 -0.84 2.48
N THR A 10 20.87 0.11 1.77
CA THR A 10 19.77 0.93 2.29
C THR A 10 18.64 0.01 2.79
N ARG A 11 18.54 -0.14 4.11
CA ARG A 11 17.58 -1.08 4.72
C ARG A 11 16.19 -0.45 4.71
N ILE A 12 15.32 -0.98 3.86
CA ILE A 12 13.89 -0.66 3.87
C ILE A 12 13.22 -1.39 5.03
N ARG A 13 12.57 -0.63 5.91
CA ARG A 13 11.76 -1.15 7.00
C ARG A 13 10.28 -0.95 6.67
N ILE A 14 9.48 -2.02 6.76
CA ILE A 14 8.02 -1.94 6.66
C ILE A 14 7.44 -2.02 8.07
N ARG A 15 6.49 -1.14 8.39
CA ARG A 15 5.81 -1.11 9.68
C ARG A 15 4.37 -0.61 9.57
N PRO A 16 3.49 -0.91 10.55
CA PRO A 16 2.21 -0.24 10.65
C PRO A 16 2.36 1.28 10.82
N ALA A 17 1.40 2.03 10.28
CA ALA A 17 1.24 3.45 10.57
C ALA A 17 0.79 3.66 12.01
N GLN A 18 1.21 4.78 12.59
CA GLN A 18 0.80 5.28 13.90
C GLN A 18 0.27 6.70 13.73
N ILE A 19 -0.47 7.21 14.72
CA ILE A 19 -1.07 8.56 14.68
C ILE A 19 -0.01 9.65 14.39
N GLY A 20 1.23 9.45 14.85
CA GLY A 20 2.35 10.36 14.58
C GLY A 20 2.73 10.50 13.10
N ASP A 21 2.36 9.52 12.25
CA ASP A 21 2.71 9.51 10.82
C ASP A 21 1.72 10.32 9.95
N ALA A 22 0.74 11.00 10.55
CA ALA A 22 -0.34 11.66 9.82
C ALA A 22 0.15 12.63 8.73
N SER A 23 1.24 13.36 8.97
CA SER A 23 1.82 14.27 7.98
C SER A 23 2.40 13.53 6.78
N ASP A 24 3.10 12.40 7.01
CA ASP A 24 3.65 11.58 5.93
C ASP A 24 2.56 10.85 5.15
N VAL A 25 1.53 10.37 5.83
CA VAL A 25 0.35 9.77 5.20
C VAL A 25 -0.35 10.79 4.31
N ALA A 26 -0.63 11.99 4.79
CA ALA A 26 -1.26 13.05 4.00
C ALA A 26 -0.44 13.40 2.75
N ARG A 27 0.89 13.58 2.90
CA ARG A 27 1.80 13.84 1.78
C ARG A 27 1.80 12.71 0.75
N LEU A 28 1.92 11.46 1.18
CA LEU A 28 1.95 10.32 0.26
C LEU A 28 0.60 10.10 -0.45
N LEU A 29 -0.52 10.39 0.23
CA LEU A 29 -1.84 10.35 -0.41
C LEU A 29 -2.01 11.47 -1.45
N ASP A 30 -1.44 12.64 -1.21
CA ASP A 30 -1.37 13.71 -2.21
C ASP A 30 -0.56 13.27 -3.44
N GLU A 31 0.64 12.69 -3.24
CA GLU A 31 1.44 12.09 -4.34
C GLU A 31 0.67 10.99 -5.12
N LEU A 32 -0.25 10.29 -4.45
CA LEU A 32 -1.12 9.28 -5.08
C LEU A 32 -2.30 9.89 -5.86
N GLY A 33 -2.62 11.16 -5.63
CA GLY A 33 -3.75 11.89 -6.22
C GLY A 33 -5.01 11.95 -5.35
N TYR A 34 -4.89 11.74 -4.04
CA TYR A 34 -5.98 11.79 -3.05
C TYR A 34 -5.61 12.71 -1.87
N PRO A 35 -5.42 14.02 -2.11
CA PRO A 35 -5.00 14.95 -1.08
C PRO A 35 -5.98 14.97 0.10
N CYS A 36 -5.45 15.10 1.30
CA CYS A 36 -6.23 15.33 2.51
C CYS A 36 -5.46 16.20 3.50
N ALA A 37 -6.16 16.82 4.44
CA ALA A 37 -5.50 17.51 5.53
C ALA A 37 -4.81 16.51 6.47
N ARG A 38 -3.87 17.00 7.29
CA ARG A 38 -3.21 16.20 8.32
C ARG A 38 -4.23 15.60 9.30
N ASP A 39 -5.24 16.38 9.70
CA ASP A 39 -6.23 15.91 10.68
C ASP A 39 -7.15 14.83 10.09
N ASP A 40 -7.49 14.91 8.79
CA ASP A 40 -8.15 13.81 8.08
C ASP A 40 -7.28 12.54 8.10
N ALA A 41 -5.96 12.67 7.93
CA ALA A 41 -5.05 11.54 7.99
C ALA A 41 -4.98 10.95 9.41
N VAL A 42 -5.01 11.77 10.47
CA VAL A 42 -5.14 11.29 11.86
C VAL A 42 -6.40 10.44 12.03
N GLU A 43 -7.54 10.93 11.54
CA GLU A 43 -8.81 10.19 11.61
C GLU A 43 -8.76 8.87 10.83
N ARG A 44 -8.21 8.89 9.61
CA ARG A 44 -8.06 7.68 8.77
C ARG A 44 -7.16 6.65 9.45
N ILE A 45 -6.02 7.06 10.01
CA ILE A 45 -5.13 6.17 10.76
C ILE A 45 -5.86 5.61 11.98
N SER A 46 -6.56 6.46 12.73
CA SER A 46 -7.34 6.02 13.90
C SER A 46 -8.37 4.95 13.51
N ARG A 47 -9.12 5.13 12.43
CA ARG A 47 -10.07 4.12 11.94
C ARG A 47 -9.38 2.79 11.62
N VAL A 48 -8.23 2.83 10.95
CA VAL A 48 -7.45 1.62 10.64
C VAL A 48 -6.98 0.92 11.91
N LEU A 49 -6.51 1.66 12.92
CA LEU A 49 -6.03 1.08 14.18
C LEU A 49 -7.14 0.41 15.01
N HIS A 50 -8.40 0.83 14.83
CA HIS A 50 -9.55 0.26 15.56
C HIS A 50 -10.26 -0.88 14.81
N ASP A 51 -9.91 -1.16 13.56
CA ASP A 51 -10.52 -2.23 12.76
C ASP A 51 -9.47 -3.29 12.39
N PRO A 52 -9.56 -4.53 12.92
CA PRO A 52 -8.60 -5.59 12.64
C PRO A 52 -8.63 -6.08 11.17
N ARG A 53 -9.59 -5.63 10.37
CA ARG A 53 -9.71 -5.94 8.94
C ARG A 53 -9.09 -4.86 8.05
N LEU A 54 -8.63 -3.77 8.62
CA LEU A 54 -7.95 -2.68 7.91
C LEU A 54 -6.47 -2.66 8.26
N PHE A 55 -5.64 -2.41 7.27
CA PHE A 55 -4.19 -2.29 7.44
C PHE A 55 -3.69 -1.05 6.71
N LEU A 56 -2.76 -0.35 7.33
CA LEU A 56 -2.01 0.74 6.75
C LEU A 56 -0.54 0.55 7.12
N LEU A 57 0.27 0.20 6.12
CA LEU A 57 1.71 0.00 6.27
C LEU A 57 2.47 1.14 5.62
N LEU A 58 3.57 1.53 6.27
CA LEU A 58 4.53 2.50 5.79
C LEU A 58 5.86 1.81 5.50
N ALA A 59 6.51 2.24 4.43
CA ALA A 59 7.90 1.93 4.14
C ALA A 59 8.79 3.09 4.58
N GLU A 60 9.86 2.76 5.29
CA GLU A 60 10.78 3.71 5.89
C GLU A 60 12.22 3.39 5.47
N ILE A 61 12.98 4.42 5.11
CA ILE A 61 14.42 4.36 4.86
C ILE A 61 15.08 5.40 5.77
N GLU A 62 16.02 4.97 6.62
CA GLU A 62 16.77 5.87 7.51
C GLU A 62 15.88 6.82 8.34
N GLY A 63 14.71 6.33 8.80
CA GLY A 63 13.74 7.13 9.56
C GLY A 63 12.72 7.89 8.71
N ALA A 64 12.95 8.03 7.40
CA ALA A 64 12.07 8.77 6.50
C ALA A 64 11.01 7.87 5.85
N VAL A 65 9.74 8.22 6.00
CA VAL A 65 8.63 7.51 5.36
C VAL A 65 8.60 7.81 3.86
N CYS A 66 8.76 6.76 3.06
CA CYS A 66 8.92 6.84 1.60
C CYS A 66 7.90 6.02 0.81
N GLY A 67 7.01 5.29 1.47
CA GLY A 67 5.94 4.56 0.81
C GLY A 67 4.80 4.21 1.75
N LEU A 68 3.63 3.96 1.16
CA LEU A 68 2.39 3.67 1.87
C LEU A 68 1.62 2.58 1.11
N MET A 69 1.05 1.64 1.86
CA MET A 69 0.13 0.62 1.34
C MET A 69 -1.03 0.46 2.32
N SER A 70 -2.26 0.50 1.80
CA SER A 70 -3.45 0.15 2.57
C SER A 70 -4.14 -1.09 2.01
N LEU A 71 -4.65 -1.92 2.92
CA LEU A 71 -5.34 -3.17 2.62
C LEU A 71 -6.63 -3.25 3.44
N ASP A 72 -7.73 -3.68 2.83
CA ASP A 72 -8.91 -4.16 3.55
C ASP A 72 -9.12 -5.67 3.36
N ILE A 73 -9.75 -6.30 4.35
CA ILE A 73 -10.22 -7.68 4.27
C ILE A 73 -11.74 -7.66 4.32
N ARG A 74 -12.41 -8.31 3.37
CA ARG A 74 -13.87 -8.33 3.24
C ARG A 74 -14.41 -9.70 2.85
N TYR A 75 -15.57 -10.06 3.39
CA TYR A 75 -16.23 -11.31 3.03
C TYR A 75 -16.81 -11.23 1.62
N SER A 76 -16.56 -12.25 0.79
CA SER A 76 -17.07 -12.38 -0.56
C SER A 76 -18.14 -13.45 -0.62
N ILE A 77 -19.41 -13.04 -0.75
CA ILE A 77 -20.56 -13.94 -0.86
C ILE A 77 -20.42 -14.89 -2.06
N THR A 78 -19.94 -14.40 -3.20
CA THR A 78 -19.78 -15.20 -4.42
C THR A 78 -18.69 -16.27 -4.32
N ARG A 79 -17.79 -16.16 -3.32
CA ARG A 79 -16.70 -17.11 -3.08
C ARG A 79 -16.86 -17.89 -1.77
N GLY A 80 -17.82 -17.52 -0.93
CA GLY A 80 -18.02 -18.08 0.39
C GLY A 80 -16.83 -17.87 1.34
N ASN A 81 -15.95 -16.91 1.09
CA ASN A 81 -14.69 -16.71 1.82
C ASN A 81 -14.28 -15.23 1.88
N ASP A 82 -13.36 -14.91 2.79
CA ASP A 82 -12.71 -13.59 2.85
C ASP A 82 -11.79 -13.34 1.65
N LEU A 83 -11.64 -12.07 1.31
CA LEU A 83 -10.86 -11.51 0.22
C LEU A 83 -10.06 -10.31 0.75
N ALA A 84 -8.80 -10.20 0.32
CA ALA A 84 -7.97 -9.05 0.64
C ALA A 84 -7.95 -8.08 -0.55
N ARG A 85 -8.09 -6.76 -0.32
CA ARG A 85 -8.01 -5.75 -1.37
C ARG A 85 -7.03 -4.64 -0.99
N ILE A 86 -6.05 -4.41 -1.85
CA ILE A 86 -5.17 -3.25 -1.76
C ILE A 86 -5.96 -2.05 -2.24
N THR A 87 -6.13 -1.07 -1.36
CA THR A 87 -6.94 0.14 -1.59
C THR A 87 -6.09 1.36 -1.91
N ALA A 88 -4.82 1.39 -1.47
CA ALA A 88 -3.84 2.39 -1.86
C ALA A 88 -2.45 1.76 -1.90
N LEU A 89 -1.64 2.17 -2.88
CA LEU A 89 -0.21 1.87 -2.95
C LEU A 89 0.51 3.04 -3.60
N VAL A 90 1.48 3.61 -2.89
CA VAL A 90 2.30 4.72 -3.36
C VAL A 90 3.72 4.58 -2.81
N VAL A 91 4.70 4.93 -3.64
CA VAL A 91 6.10 5.09 -3.25
C VAL A 91 6.50 6.47 -3.70
N SER A 92 7.13 7.23 -2.82
CA SER A 92 7.55 8.59 -3.14
C SER A 92 8.46 8.60 -4.36
N ALA A 93 8.27 9.57 -5.25
CA ALA A 93 9.01 9.64 -6.52
C ALA A 93 10.53 9.63 -6.30
N ASN A 94 11.00 10.24 -5.21
CA ASN A 94 12.42 10.31 -4.83
C ASN A 94 13.01 8.96 -4.42
N CYS A 95 12.18 7.97 -4.09
CA CYS A 95 12.59 6.64 -3.65
C CYS A 95 12.10 5.53 -4.61
N ALA A 96 11.54 5.91 -5.76
CA ALA A 96 11.03 4.95 -6.74
C ALA A 96 12.14 4.03 -7.28
N ARG A 97 11.74 2.84 -7.78
CA ARG A 97 12.63 1.83 -8.38
C ARG A 97 13.67 1.22 -7.43
N GLN A 98 13.58 1.45 -6.12
CA GLN A 98 14.42 0.81 -5.09
C GLN A 98 13.82 -0.47 -4.50
N GLY A 99 12.76 -1.03 -5.12
CA GLY A 99 12.10 -2.25 -4.64
C GLY A 99 11.07 -2.06 -3.51
N ILE A 100 10.90 -0.84 -2.97
CA ILE A 100 9.94 -0.53 -1.89
C ILE A 100 8.53 -1.02 -2.19
N GLY A 101 8.01 -0.72 -3.39
CA GLY A 101 6.66 -1.13 -3.78
C GLY A 101 6.49 -2.66 -3.78
N ARG A 102 7.51 -3.40 -4.22
CA ARG A 102 7.50 -4.88 -4.18
C ARG A 102 7.52 -5.40 -2.74
N GLN A 103 8.23 -4.73 -1.84
CA GLN A 103 8.28 -5.12 -0.43
C GLN A 103 6.94 -4.85 0.28
N LEU A 104 6.31 -3.69 0.01
CA LEU A 104 4.96 -3.39 0.48
C LEU A 104 3.94 -4.43 0.00
N LEU A 105 4.00 -4.83 -1.28
CA LEU A 105 3.13 -5.90 -1.80
C LEU A 105 3.38 -7.25 -1.13
N ARG A 106 4.64 -7.63 -0.89
CA ARG A 106 4.97 -8.87 -0.18
C ARG A 106 4.39 -8.89 1.24
N GLU A 107 4.44 -7.77 1.95
CA GLU A 107 3.81 -7.67 3.28
C GLU A 107 2.29 -7.74 3.21
N ALA A 108 1.65 -7.10 2.22
CA ALA A 108 0.21 -7.22 1.98
C ALA A 108 -0.21 -8.68 1.73
N GLU A 109 0.53 -9.40 0.89
CA GLU A 109 0.30 -10.82 0.63
C GLU A 109 0.58 -11.69 1.86
N ALA A 110 1.60 -11.37 2.66
CA ALA A 110 1.89 -12.09 3.89
C ALA A 110 0.74 -11.94 4.91
N ILE A 111 0.16 -10.75 5.04
CA ILE A 111 -1.05 -10.52 5.84
C ILE A 111 -2.20 -11.42 5.35
N ALA A 112 -2.49 -11.40 4.04
CA ALA A 112 -3.55 -12.23 3.46
C ALA A 112 -3.31 -13.74 3.70
N ARG A 113 -2.08 -14.23 3.46
CA ARG A 113 -1.71 -15.64 3.67
C ARG A 113 -1.84 -16.07 5.14
N ARG A 114 -1.42 -15.23 6.09
CA ARG A 114 -1.58 -15.50 7.54
C ARG A 114 -3.04 -15.60 7.94
N ALA A 115 -3.91 -14.82 7.30
CA ALA A 115 -5.36 -14.90 7.48
C ALA A 115 -6.03 -16.02 6.65
N GLN A 116 -5.25 -16.91 6.01
CA GLN A 116 -5.74 -17.99 5.14
C GLN A 116 -6.60 -17.51 3.96
N ILE A 117 -6.39 -16.27 3.52
CA ILE A 117 -7.08 -15.68 2.38
C ILE A 117 -6.36 -16.07 1.09
N ALA A 118 -7.08 -16.75 0.19
CA ALA A 118 -6.51 -17.25 -1.06
C ALA A 118 -6.42 -16.20 -2.18
N ARG A 119 -7.05 -15.04 -2.02
CA ARG A 119 -7.14 -14.03 -3.07
C ARG A 119 -6.85 -12.63 -2.53
N ILE A 120 -5.93 -11.95 -3.20
CA ILE A 120 -5.66 -10.52 -3.04
C ILE A 120 -5.94 -9.83 -4.37
N GLU A 121 -6.53 -8.64 -4.32
CA GLU A 121 -6.82 -7.85 -5.52
C GLU A 121 -6.49 -6.38 -5.34
N VAL A 122 -6.29 -5.69 -6.45
CA VAL A 122 -5.99 -4.26 -6.50
C VAL A 122 -6.76 -3.65 -7.67
N THR A 123 -7.23 -2.43 -7.48
CA THR A 123 -7.83 -1.66 -8.57
C THR A 123 -6.87 -0.53 -8.93
N SER A 124 -6.44 -0.51 -10.19
CA SER A 124 -5.66 0.58 -10.75
C SER A 124 -6.50 1.30 -11.80
N ASN A 125 -6.39 2.62 -11.84
CA ASN A 125 -7.05 3.41 -12.89
C ASN A 125 -6.48 3.00 -14.26
N MET A 126 -7.34 2.82 -15.26
CA MET A 126 -6.96 2.40 -16.61
C MET A 126 -5.83 3.24 -17.23
N ARG A 127 -5.75 4.53 -16.88
CA ARG A 127 -4.72 5.46 -17.39
C ARG A 127 -3.33 5.26 -16.76
N ARG A 128 -3.18 4.39 -15.74
CA ARG A 128 -1.92 4.16 -15.02
C ARG A 128 -1.17 2.95 -15.59
N GLU A 129 -0.76 3.04 -16.85
CA GLU A 129 -0.06 1.96 -17.57
C GLU A 129 1.18 1.44 -16.83
N ALA A 130 2.00 2.34 -16.27
CA ALA A 130 3.16 1.97 -15.46
C ALA A 130 2.78 1.17 -14.20
N GLY A 131 1.61 1.47 -13.61
CA GLY A 131 1.07 0.70 -12.48
C GLY A 131 0.65 -0.71 -12.90
N HIS A 132 0.04 -0.87 -14.07
CA HIS A 132 -0.34 -2.19 -14.58
C HIS A 132 0.88 -3.08 -14.84
N ALA A 133 1.88 -2.55 -15.55
CA ALA A 133 3.14 -3.26 -15.78
C ALA A 133 3.83 -3.66 -14.47
N PHE A 134 3.78 -2.79 -13.45
CA PHE A 134 4.29 -3.09 -12.12
C PHE A 134 3.55 -4.27 -11.46
N TYR A 135 2.22 -4.28 -11.45
CA TYR A 135 1.44 -5.37 -10.85
C TYR A 135 1.62 -6.70 -11.61
N LEU A 136 1.61 -6.67 -12.95
CA LEU A 136 1.91 -7.85 -13.78
C LEU A 136 3.31 -8.41 -13.46
N GLY A 137 4.31 -7.53 -13.36
CA GLY A 137 5.66 -7.90 -12.95
C GLY A 137 5.78 -8.39 -11.51
N CYS A 138 4.73 -8.28 -10.69
CA CYS A 138 4.63 -8.83 -9.33
C CYS A 138 3.76 -10.10 -9.27
N GLY A 139 3.32 -10.65 -10.40
CA GLY A 139 2.53 -11.89 -10.45
C GLY A 139 1.02 -11.69 -10.32
N TYR A 140 0.54 -10.44 -10.34
CA TYR A 140 -0.89 -10.17 -10.50
C TYR A 140 -1.30 -10.43 -11.94
N SER A 141 -2.56 -10.78 -12.16
CA SER A 141 -3.14 -10.93 -13.49
C SER A 141 -4.27 -9.93 -13.69
N GLU A 142 -4.55 -9.58 -14.94
CA GLU A 142 -5.68 -8.72 -15.27
C GLU A 142 -6.99 -9.36 -14.82
N GLY A 143 -7.89 -8.52 -14.33
CA GLY A 143 -9.20 -8.92 -13.82
C GLY A 143 -10.34 -8.46 -14.70
N SER A 144 -11.52 -8.32 -14.08
CA SER A 144 -12.73 -7.84 -14.72
C SER A 144 -12.78 -6.32 -14.85
N LYS A 145 -13.69 -5.81 -15.69
CA LYS A 145 -13.95 -4.38 -15.84
C LYS A 145 -14.42 -3.75 -14.53
N HIS A 146 -13.91 -2.55 -14.22
CA HIS A 146 -14.33 -1.76 -13.07
C HIS A 146 -15.32 -0.67 -13.52
N PHE A 147 -16.50 -0.63 -12.89
CA PHE A 147 -17.55 0.35 -13.17
C PHE A 147 -17.76 1.24 -11.95
N ILE A 148 -17.91 2.55 -12.17
CA ILE A 148 -18.11 3.55 -11.12
C ILE A 148 -19.38 4.34 -11.45
N LYS A 149 -20.28 4.46 -10.47
CA LYS A 149 -21.43 5.38 -10.50
C LYS A 149 -21.38 6.20 -9.21
N LEU A 150 -21.32 7.53 -9.35
CA LEU A 150 -21.42 8.44 -8.21
C LEU A 150 -22.89 8.54 -7.78
N LEU A 151 -23.16 8.46 -6.48
CA LEU A 151 -24.52 8.44 -5.92
C LEU A 151 -24.97 9.79 -5.35
N GLY A 152 -24.19 10.85 -5.57
CA GLY A 152 -24.37 12.17 -4.97
C GLY A 152 -23.51 12.37 -3.72
N ASP A 153 -23.52 13.60 -3.21
CA ASP A 153 -23.11 13.95 -1.83
C ASP A 153 -24.27 13.73 -0.87
#